data_AF-A0A4R3U4I9-F1
#
_entry.id   AF-A0A4R3U4I9-F1
#
_cell.length_a   1.000
_cell.length_b   1.000
_cell.length_c   1.000
_cell.angle_alpha   90.00
_cell.angle_beta   90.00
_cell.angle_gamma   90.00
#
_symmetry.space_group_name_H-M   'P 1'
#
loop_
_entity.id
_entity.type
_entity.pdbx_description
1 polymer ?
#
loop_
_entity_poly.entity_id
_entity_poly.type
_entity_poly.pdbx_seq_one_letter_code
_entity_poly.pdbx_strand_id
1 'polypeptide(L)'
;MSWDAKDIALLKRLWFEGQSAAQIARPLGCSRNAVCGMLTRLGLKRGHKSPTARPKIRPPPKLRPSSAPCSRPVTQKVSSRTAERPQPKEFSRQQLYAILAEAVRNTG
;
A
#
# COMPACT_ATOMS: atom_id res chain seq x y z
N MET A 1 -16.78 -0.33 -11.48
CA MET A 1 -17.68 -0.17 -10.32
C MET A 1 -17.86 1.31 -10.05
N SER A 2 -18.96 1.85 -10.55
CA SER A 2 -19.36 3.24 -10.33
C SER A 2 -20.06 3.33 -8.99
N TRP A 3 -19.80 4.39 -8.24
CA TRP A 3 -20.52 4.66 -6.99
C TRP A 3 -21.82 5.36 -7.34
N ASP A 4 -22.94 4.65 -7.23
CA ASP A 4 -24.24 5.24 -7.49
C ASP A 4 -24.71 6.11 -6.32
N ALA A 5 -25.63 7.02 -6.60
CA ALA A 5 -26.22 7.89 -5.58
C ALA A 5 -26.89 7.09 -4.44
N LYS A 6 -27.46 5.91 -4.76
CA LYS A 6 -28.06 4.99 -3.78
C LYS A 6 -27.02 4.42 -2.83
N ASP A 7 -25.87 4.00 -3.34
CA ASP A 7 -24.77 3.46 -2.55
C ASP A 7 -24.14 4.52 -1.65
N ILE A 8 -24.01 5.75 -2.17
CA ILE A 8 -23.50 6.89 -1.40
C ILE A 8 -24.48 7.25 -0.27
N ALA A 9 -25.79 7.22 -0.52
CA ALA A 9 -26.80 7.47 0.50
C ALA A 9 -26.77 6.40 1.61
N LEU A 10 -26.67 5.12 1.24
CA LEU A 10 -26.55 4.00 2.19
C LEU A 10 -25.24 4.07 2.98
N LEU A 11 -24.13 4.37 2.32
CA LEU A 11 -22.83 4.60 2.94
C LEU A 11 -22.91 5.71 4.00
N LYS A 12 -23.53 6.85 3.67
CA LYS A 12 -23.71 7.96 4.62
C LYS A 12 -24.53 7.53 5.84
N ARG A 13 -25.67 6.85 5.65
CA ARG A 13 -26.53 6.38 6.75
C ARG A 13 -25.76 5.46 7.70
N LEU A 14 -25.16 4.39 7.17
CA LEU A 14 -24.39 3.44 7.98
C LEU A 14 -23.16 4.09 8.64
N TRP A 15 -22.57 5.09 7.99
CA TRP A 15 -21.46 5.83 8.54
C TRP A 15 -21.85 6.63 9.79
N PHE A 16 -23.01 7.30 9.77
CA PHE A 16 -23.56 8.04 10.92
C PHE A 16 -24.05 7.10 12.04
N GLU A 17 -24.54 5.91 11.70
CA GLU A 17 -24.84 4.85 12.67
C GLU A 17 -23.58 4.30 13.37
N GLY A 18 -22.38 4.69 12.93
CA GLY A 18 -21.13 4.28 13.56
C GLY A 18 -20.60 2.94 13.04
N GLN A 19 -21.14 2.38 11.96
CA GLN A 19 -20.59 1.16 11.35
C GLN A 19 -19.17 1.39 10.83
N SER A 20 -18.27 0.42 10.98
CA SER A 20 -16.91 0.49 10.42
C SER A 20 -16.90 0.32 8.90
N ALA A 21 -15.84 0.78 8.22
CA ALA A 21 -15.72 0.64 6.76
C ALA A 21 -15.82 -0.81 6.27
N ALA A 22 -15.36 -1.79 7.05
CA ALA A 22 -15.48 -3.21 6.71
C ALA A 22 -16.92 -3.73 6.89
N GLN A 23 -17.68 -3.18 7.83
CA GLN A 23 -19.10 -3.49 7.99
C GLN A 23 -19.93 -2.91 6.85
N ILE A 24 -19.64 -1.68 6.43
CA ILE A 24 -20.30 -0.98 5.31
C ILE A 24 -19.99 -1.64 3.96
N ALA A 25 -18.78 -2.18 3.81
CA ALA A 25 -18.34 -2.90 2.61
C ALA A 25 -19.19 -4.15 2.30
N ARG A 26 -19.65 -4.88 3.32
CA ARG A 26 -20.42 -6.11 3.17
C ARG A 26 -21.74 -5.93 2.38
N PRO A 27 -22.66 -5.01 2.77
CA PRO A 27 -23.90 -4.80 2.05
C PRO A 27 -23.72 -4.11 0.69
N LEU A 28 -22.67 -3.32 0.51
CA LEU A 28 -22.38 -2.61 -0.75
C LEU A 28 -21.61 -3.47 -1.77
N GLY A 29 -21.14 -4.66 -1.39
CA GLY A 29 -20.34 -5.52 -2.26
C GLY A 29 -18.98 -4.92 -2.68
N CYS A 30 -18.50 -3.89 -1.98
CA CYS A 30 -17.24 -3.22 -2.30
C CYS A 30 -16.17 -3.47 -1.22
N SER A 31 -14.90 -3.29 -1.55
CA SER A 31 -13.81 -3.57 -0.60
C SER A 31 -13.74 -2.49 0.50
N ARG A 32 -13.23 -2.86 1.67
CA ARG A 32 -12.96 -1.91 2.77
C ARG A 32 -12.17 -0.69 2.29
N ASN A 33 -11.20 -0.90 1.41
CA ASN A 33 -10.36 0.17 0.88
C ASN A 33 -11.13 1.10 -0.07
N ALA A 34 -12.04 0.55 -0.89
CA ALA A 34 -12.92 1.35 -1.73
C ALA A 34 -13.84 2.25 -0.88
N VAL A 35 -14.43 1.70 0.18
CA VAL A 35 -15.25 2.45 1.14
C VAL A 35 -14.43 3.57 1.81
N CYS A 36 -13.20 3.27 2.25
CA CYS A 36 -12.31 4.25 2.86
C CYS A 36 -11.92 5.39 1.90
N GLY A 37 -11.67 5.05 0.63
CA GLY A 37 -11.41 6.03 -0.43
C GLY A 37 -12.63 6.92 -0.70
N MET A 38 -13.83 6.34 -0.71
CA MET A 38 -15.07 7.10 -0.90
C MET A 38 -15.37 8.04 0.27
N LEU A 39 -15.21 7.56 1.50
CA LEU A 39 -15.35 8.40 2.70
C LEU A 39 -14.38 9.58 2.70
N THR A 40 -13.14 9.35 2.23
CA THR A 40 -12.13 10.41 2.08
C THR A 40 -12.56 11.44 1.03
N ARG A 41 -13.12 11.01 -0.11
CA ARG A 41 -13.66 11.89 -1.15
C ARG A 41 -14.85 12.71 -0.67
N LEU A 42 -15.68 12.14 0.22
CA LEU A 42 -16.84 12.81 0.81
C LEU A 42 -16.50 13.68 2.03
N GLY A 43 -15.24 13.69 2.49
CA GLY A 43 -14.83 14.42 3.70
C GLY A 43 -15.38 13.83 5.01
N LEU A 44 -15.99 12.64 4.96
CA LEU A 44 -16.58 11.95 6.10
C LEU A 44 -15.48 11.23 6.89
N LYS A 45 -14.64 12.00 7.57
CA LYS A 45 -13.61 11.45 8.47
C LYS A 45 -14.22 11.23 9.86
N ARG A 46 -14.04 10.02 10.39
CA ARG A 46 -14.30 9.78 11.81
C ARG A 46 -13.07 10.32 12.53
N GLY A 47 -13.29 10.99 13.66
CA GLY A 47 -12.19 11.46 14.50
C GLY A 47 -11.12 10.38 14.60
N HIS A 48 -9.86 10.77 14.39
CA HIS A 48 -8.75 9.84 14.30
C HIS A 48 -8.74 9.01 15.59
N LYS A 49 -8.98 7.69 15.50
CA LYS A 49 -8.61 6.82 16.62
C LYS A 49 -7.11 7.03 16.79
N SER A 50 -6.69 7.41 17.99
CA SER A 50 -5.27 7.52 18.33
C SER A 50 -4.57 6.25 17.84
N PRO A 51 -3.41 6.37 17.15
CA PRO A 51 -2.74 5.21 16.60
C PRO A 51 -2.54 4.21 17.74
N THR A 52 -3.27 3.10 17.67
CA THR A 52 -3.16 2.02 18.64
C THR A 52 -1.68 1.70 18.77
N ALA A 53 -1.19 1.75 20.00
CA ALA A 53 0.20 1.67 20.40
C ALA A 53 1.02 0.83 19.43
N ARG A 54 2.11 1.42 18.90
CA ARG A 54 3.09 0.77 18.03
C ARG A 54 3.26 -0.69 18.44
N PRO A 55 2.80 -1.68 17.66
CA PRO A 55 3.05 -3.07 18.02
C PRO A 55 4.57 -3.23 18.04
N LYS A 56 5.13 -3.51 19.20
CA LYS A 56 6.55 -3.85 19.34
C LYS A 56 6.72 -5.17 18.58
N ILE A 57 7.10 -5.07 17.31
CA ILE A 57 7.46 -6.22 16.48
C ILE A 57 8.63 -6.87 17.21
N ARG A 58 8.35 -7.92 17.98
CA ARG A 58 9.40 -8.75 18.57
C ARG A 58 10.10 -9.43 17.40
N PRO A 59 11.43 -9.31 17.26
CA PRO A 59 12.14 -10.01 16.20
C PRO A 59 11.89 -11.52 16.36
N PRO A 60 11.67 -12.27 15.26
CA PRO A 60 11.52 -13.72 15.35
C PRO A 60 12.81 -14.31 15.96
N PRO A 61 12.71 -15.30 16.86
CA PRO A 61 13.89 -15.94 17.42
C PRO A 61 14.71 -16.54 16.28
N LYS A 62 15.99 -16.17 16.21
CA LYS A 62 16.95 -16.79 15.29
C LYS A 62 17.03 -18.27 15.63
N LEU A 63 16.37 -19.11 14.83
CA LEU A 63 16.60 -20.54 14.83
C LEU A 63 18.07 -20.75 14.44
N ARG A 64 18.85 -21.30 15.37
CA ARG A 64 20.20 -21.80 15.07
C ARG A 64 20.07 -22.89 14.00
N PRO A 65 20.86 -22.88 12.92
CA PRO A 65 20.84 -23.97 11.96
C PRO A 65 21.41 -25.20 12.65
N SER A 66 20.54 -26.13 13.02
CA SER A 66 20.95 -27.50 13.33
C SER A 66 21.21 -28.19 12.00
N SER A 67 22.46 -28.60 11.81
CA SER A 67 22.95 -29.35 10.66
C SER A 67 22.32 -30.75 10.62
N ALA A 68 21.43 -30.98 9.65
CA ALA A 68 21.11 -32.32 9.17
C ALA A 68 20.68 -32.24 7.69
N PRO A 69 21.30 -32.99 6.76
CA PRO A 69 20.95 -32.96 5.36
C PRO A 69 19.77 -33.91 5.14
N CYS A 70 18.57 -33.36 4.95
CA CYS A 70 17.44 -34.13 4.46
C CYS A 70 17.01 -33.57 3.11
N SER A 71 17.42 -34.29 2.06
CA SER A 71 17.01 -34.11 0.68
C SER A 71 15.49 -34.22 0.55
N ARG A 72 14.84 -33.10 0.21
CA ARG A 72 13.52 -33.05 -0.43
C ARG A 72 13.47 -31.81 -1.31
N PRO A 73 13.39 -31.91 -2.65
CA PRO A 73 13.13 -30.75 -3.49
C PRO A 73 11.62 -30.45 -3.41
N VAL A 74 11.21 -29.79 -2.33
CA VAL A 74 9.89 -29.15 -2.28
C VAL A 74 10.04 -27.84 -3.04
N THR A 75 9.51 -27.88 -4.26
CA THR A 75 8.85 -26.78 -4.95
C THR A 75 9.59 -25.45 -4.81
N GLN A 76 10.40 -25.14 -5.82
CA GLN A 76 10.80 -23.77 -6.12
C GLN A 76 9.56 -22.88 -6.01
N LYS A 77 9.42 -22.20 -4.87
CA LYS A 77 8.70 -20.94 -4.81
C LYS A 77 9.35 -20.15 -5.93
N VAL A 78 8.57 -19.89 -6.97
CA VAL A 78 8.81 -18.83 -7.91
C VAL A 78 8.95 -17.59 -7.04
N SER A 79 10.19 -17.36 -6.62
CA SER A 79 10.69 -16.05 -6.29
C SER A 79 10.30 -15.27 -7.51
N SER A 80 9.24 -14.48 -7.38
CA SER A 80 8.98 -13.40 -8.31
C SER A 80 10.35 -12.82 -8.59
N ARG A 81 10.83 -13.00 -9.82
CA ARG A 81 11.84 -12.13 -10.40
C ARG A 81 11.25 -10.75 -10.16
N THR A 82 11.66 -10.13 -9.06
CA THR A 82 11.69 -8.69 -8.93
C THR A 82 12.59 -8.32 -10.07
N ALA A 83 11.97 -8.08 -11.23
CA ALA A 83 12.58 -7.28 -12.26
C ALA A 83 13.15 -6.09 -11.48
N GLU A 84 14.46 -5.95 -11.52
CA GLU A 84 15.14 -4.73 -11.12
C GLU A 84 14.44 -3.61 -11.88
N ARG A 85 13.42 -3.04 -11.26
CA ARG A 85 13.01 -1.69 -11.60
C ARG A 85 14.26 -0.88 -11.29
N PRO A 86 14.89 -0.24 -12.29
CA PRO A 86 16.10 0.50 -12.05
C PRO A 86 15.79 1.46 -10.91
N GLN A 87 16.53 1.31 -9.81
CA GLN A 87 16.47 2.26 -8.72
C GLN A 87 16.65 3.64 -9.36
N PRO A 88 15.76 4.61 -9.12
CA PRO A 88 16.02 5.96 -9.59
C PRO A 88 17.36 6.36 -8.99
N LYS A 89 18.39 6.45 -9.84
CA LYS A 89 19.70 6.96 -9.45
C LYS A 89 19.43 8.36 -8.92
N GLU A 90 19.55 8.53 -7.60
CA GLU A 90 19.39 9.83 -6.98
C GLU A 90 20.57 10.69 -7.42
N PHE A 91 20.35 11.45 -8.49
CA PHE A 91 21.34 12.41 -8.95
C PHE A 91 21.39 13.57 -7.96
N SER A 92 22.60 13.91 -7.52
CA SER A 92 22.83 15.16 -6.81
C SER A 92 22.34 16.34 -7.66
N ARG A 93 21.88 17.41 -7.01
CA ARG A 93 21.42 18.64 -7.67
C ARG A 93 22.44 19.15 -8.71
N GLN A 94 23.73 19.01 -8.41
CA GLN A 94 24.82 19.38 -9.33
C GLN A 94 24.86 18.51 -10.58
N GLN A 95 24.63 17.20 -10.44
CA GLN A 95 24.61 16.26 -11.55
C GLN A 95 23.41 16.50 -12.47
N LEU A 96 22.26 16.87 -11.91
CA LEU A 96 21.08 17.25 -12.69
C LEU A 96 21.32 18.50 -13.53
N TYR A 97 21.97 19.52 -12.96
CA TYR A 97 22.34 20.73 -13.71
C TYR A 97 23.36 20.44 -14.80
N ALA A 98 24.33 19.55 -14.55
CA ALA A 98 25.31 19.14 -15.55
C ALA A 98 24.66 18.43 -16.75
N ILE A 99 23.73 17.50 -16.49
CA ILE A 99 22.96 16.80 -17.53
C ILE A 99 22.14 17.78 -18.37
N LEU A 100 21.48 18.75 -17.72
CA LEU A 100 20.72 19.79 -18.44
C LEU A 100 21.63 20.68 -19.30
N ALA A 101 22.78 21.10 -18.79
CA ALA A 101 23.73 21.91 -19.53
C ALA A 101 24.33 21.16 -20.74
N GLU A 102 24.54 19.85 -20.62
CA GLU A 102 24.98 19.01 -21.73
C GLU A 102 23.90 18.87 -22.81
N ALA A 103 22.65 18.61 -22.41
CA ALA A 103 21.54 18.49 -23.34
C ALA A 103 21.37 19.75 -24.19
N VAL A 104 21.48 20.94 -23.59
CA VAL A 104 21.41 22.23 -24.30
C VAL A 104 22.53 22.40 -25.32
N ARG A 105 23.75 21.92 -25.02
CA ARG A 105 24.89 21.98 -25.95
C ARG A 105 24.76 21.02 -27.13
N ASN A 106 24.13 19.87 -26.93
CA ASN A 106 23.93 18.87 -27.98
C ASN A 106 22.74 19.19 -28.92
N THR A 107 21.92 20.18 -28.56
CA THR A 107 20.75 20.61 -29.35
C THR A 107 21.01 21.85 -30.23
N GLY A 108 22.27 22.24 -30.43
CA GLY A 108 22.70 23.28 -31.38
C GLY A 108 23.55 22.69 -32.49
#